data_AF-A0A1E4B272-F1
#
_entry.id   AF-A0A1E4B272-F1
#
_cell.length_a   1.000
_cell.length_b   1.000
_cell.length_c   1.000
_cell.angle_alpha   90.00
_cell.angle_beta   90.00
_cell.angle_gamma   90.00
#
_symmetry.space_group_name_H-M   'P 1'
#
loop_
_entity.id
_entity.type
_entity.pdbx_description
1 polymer ?
#
loop_
_entity_poly.entity_id
_entity_poly.type
_entity_poly.pdbx_seq_one_letter_code
_entity_poly.pdbx_strand_id
1 'polypeptide(L)'
;MVAEMAPRLDAQAWRFVVVADGDLPADVFAIIREDEGLSAIMPGEGGDFARITLMVHSALEGVGLTAAVSGALAAAGIACNVVAGFHHDHLFVPWQRREEALAVLQRLSQSG
;
A
#
# COMPACT_ATOMS: atom_id res chain seq x y z
N MET A 1 -10.54 13.75 -6.40
CA MET A 1 -9.95 12.68 -5.55
C MET A 1 -9.61 11.42 -6.34
N VAL A 2 -10.56 10.55 -6.75
CA VAL A 2 -10.22 9.33 -7.51
C VAL A 2 -9.66 9.65 -8.91
N ALA A 3 -10.26 10.61 -9.61
CA ALA A 3 -9.82 11.12 -10.92
C ALA A 3 -8.37 11.65 -10.94
N GLU A 4 -7.88 12.12 -9.79
CA GLU A 4 -6.59 12.81 -9.65
C GLU A 4 -5.51 11.87 -9.09
N MET A 5 -5.85 10.60 -8.86
CA MET A 5 -4.96 9.61 -8.29
C MET A 5 -3.87 9.22 -9.30
N ALA A 6 -2.61 9.49 -8.96
CA ALA A 6 -1.46 9.00 -9.73
C ALA A 6 -0.80 7.82 -8.99
N PRO A 7 -1.22 6.56 -9.24
CA PRO A 7 -0.63 5.40 -8.59
C PRO A 7 0.79 5.14 -9.11
N ARG A 8 1.75 4.96 -8.21
CA ARG A 8 3.14 4.66 -8.56
C ARG A 8 3.61 3.37 -7.91
N LEU A 9 3.95 2.39 -8.74
CA LEU A 9 4.52 1.12 -8.31
C LEU A 9 6.00 1.28 -7.92
N ASP A 10 6.35 0.73 -6.77
CA ASP A 10 7.73 0.63 -6.31
C ASP A 10 8.47 -0.52 -7.02
N ALA A 11 9.76 -0.32 -7.30
CA ALA A 11 10.60 -1.32 -7.95
C ALA A 11 11.09 -2.42 -6.99
N GLN A 12 11.02 -2.18 -5.67
CA GLN A 12 11.48 -3.14 -4.66
C GLN A 12 10.35 -3.95 -4.05
N ALA A 13 10.69 -5.19 -3.65
CA ALA A 13 9.80 -6.07 -2.90
C ALA A 13 9.80 -5.71 -1.40
N TRP A 14 8.66 -5.96 -0.77
CA TRP A 14 8.37 -5.61 0.62
C TRP A 14 7.88 -6.82 1.39
N ARG A 15 8.15 -6.81 2.69
CA ARG A 15 7.72 -7.85 3.64
C ARG A 15 7.07 -7.22 4.86
N PHE A 16 6.09 -7.94 5.41
CA PHE A 16 5.52 -7.69 6.73
C PHE A 16 6.15 -8.69 7.68
N VAL A 17 6.75 -8.21 8.77
CA VAL A 17 7.45 -9.04 9.76
C VAL A 17 7.08 -8.58 11.16
N VAL A 18 7.03 -9.52 12.11
CA VAL A 18 6.95 -9.20 13.53
C VAL A 18 8.36 -9.06 14.08
N VAL A 19 8.64 -7.95 14.76
CA VAL A 19 9.92 -7.66 15.40
C VAL A 19 9.74 -7.44 16.90
N ALA A 20 10.76 -7.77 17.68
CA ALA A 20 10.77 -7.49 19.11
C ALA A 20 10.95 -5.98 19.36
N ASP A 21 10.42 -5.47 20.48
CA ASP A 21 10.67 -4.10 20.92
C ASP A 21 12.18 -3.88 21.09
N GLY A 22 12.73 -2.88 20.38
CA GLY A 22 14.10 -2.39 20.57
C GLY A 22 15.06 -2.54 19.39
N ASP A 23 14.80 -3.44 18.43
CA ASP A 23 15.70 -3.65 17.27
C ASP A 23 14.96 -3.41 15.95
N LEU A 24 14.72 -2.12 15.66
CA LEU A 24 14.08 -1.68 14.43
C LEU A 24 15.16 -1.41 13.35
N PRO A 25 15.12 -2.12 12.21
CA PRO A 25 16.02 -1.85 11.10
C PRO A 25 15.89 -0.40 10.60
N ALA A 26 17.01 0.20 10.19
CA ALA A 26 17.06 1.59 9.76
C ALA A 26 16.23 1.89 8.48
N ASP A 27 15.91 0.87 7.69
CA ASP A 27 15.19 0.95 6.41
C ASP A 27 13.71 0.57 6.53
N VAL A 28 13.20 0.45 7.76
CA VAL A 28 11.77 0.25 8.02
C VAL A 28 10.95 1.40 7.45
N PHE A 29 9.90 1.05 6.72
CA PHE A 29 8.96 1.99 6.14
C PHE A 29 7.81 2.34 7.08
N ALA A 30 7.26 1.36 7.78
CA ALA A 30 6.16 1.56 8.72
C ALA A 30 6.25 0.58 9.89
N ILE A 31 5.80 1.03 11.06
CA ILE A 31 5.69 0.23 12.28
C ILE A 31 4.28 0.40 12.82
N ILE A 32 3.63 -0.72 13.10
CA ILE A 32 2.37 -0.79 13.82
C ILE A 32 2.66 -1.51 15.12
N ARG A 33 2.32 -0.88 16.25
CA ARG A 33 2.37 -1.53 17.56
C ARG A 33 1.05 -2.25 17.77
N GLU A 34 1.12 -3.58 17.79
CA GLU A 34 0.01 -4.48 18.05
C GLU A 34 0.17 -5.12 19.43
N ASP A 35 -0.88 -5.74 19.95
CA ASP A 35 -0.84 -6.40 21.27
C ASP A 35 0.12 -7.61 21.26
N GLU A 36 0.29 -8.24 20.10
CA GLU A 36 1.15 -9.40 19.85
C GLU A 36 2.62 -9.04 19.60
N GLY A 37 2.94 -7.77 19.32
CA GLY A 37 4.28 -7.30 19.01
C GLY A 37 4.33 -6.12 18.03
N LEU A 38 5.53 -5.77 17.57
CA LEU A 38 5.68 -4.75 16.53
C LEU A 38 5.58 -5.38 15.14
N SER A 39 4.56 -5.01 14.38
CA SER A 39 4.50 -5.29 12.94
C SER A 39 5.30 -4.23 12.19
N ALA A 40 6.34 -4.66 11.47
CA ALA A 40 7.18 -3.80 10.66
C ALA A 40 7.03 -4.12 9.16
N ILE A 41 6.99 -3.07 8.35
CA ILE A 41 7.03 -3.16 6.89
C ILE A 41 8.37 -2.65 6.42
N MET A 42 9.12 -3.48 5.70
CA MET A 42 10.49 -3.17 5.30
C MET A 42 10.82 -3.78 3.93
N PRO A 43 11.84 -3.26 3.22
CA PRO A 43 12.32 -3.91 2.01
C PRO A 43 12.94 -5.27 2.33
N GLY A 44 12.99 -6.15 1.33
CA GLY A 44 13.67 -7.44 1.45
C GLY A 44 13.63 -8.24 0.15
N GLU A 45 14.75 -8.85 -0.19
CA GLU A 45 14.79 -9.84 -1.28
C GLU A 45 13.80 -10.97 -1.00
N GLY A 46 13.06 -11.38 -2.03
CA GLY A 46 12.02 -12.40 -1.89
C GLY A 46 10.78 -11.93 -1.13
N GLY A 47 10.60 -10.63 -0.89
CA GLY A 47 9.37 -10.09 -0.31
C GLY A 47 8.13 -10.43 -1.14
N ASP A 48 7.04 -10.79 -0.46
CA ASP A 48 5.80 -11.23 -1.11
C ASP A 48 4.90 -10.08 -1.57
N PHE A 49 5.27 -8.83 -1.28
CA PHE A 49 4.45 -7.66 -1.56
C PHE A 49 5.17 -6.61 -2.41
N ALA A 50 4.41 -5.88 -3.21
CA ALA A 50 4.81 -4.66 -3.86
C ALA A 50 4.03 -3.48 -3.27
N ARG A 51 4.69 -2.33 -3.16
CA ARG A 51 4.06 -1.08 -2.71
C ARG A 51 3.60 -0.26 -3.90
N ILE A 52 2.37 0.23 -3.87
CA ILE A 52 1.83 1.24 -4.77
C ILE A 52 1.47 2.47 -3.94
N THR A 53 2.12 3.61 -4.20
CA THR A 53 1.79 4.88 -3.53
C THR A 53 0.72 5.61 -4.32
N LEU A 54 -0.35 6.05 -3.64
CA LEU A 54 -1.43 6.85 -4.23
C LEU A 54 -1.13 8.34 -4.01
N MET A 55 -0.62 9.01 -5.05
CA MET A 55 -0.40 10.45 -4.99
C MET A 55 -1.72 11.18 -5.24
N VAL A 56 -2.29 11.80 -4.20
CA VAL A 56 -3.52 12.62 -4.24
C VAL A 56 -3.28 13.93 -3.47
N HIS A 57 -3.89 15.04 -3.90
CA HIS A 57 -3.66 16.38 -3.33
C HIS A 57 -4.41 16.68 -2.01
N SER A 58 -5.18 15.74 -1.45
CA SER A 58 -5.91 15.92 -0.17
C SER A 58 -6.09 14.57 0.54
N ALA A 59 -5.29 14.27 1.56
CA ALA A 59 -5.16 12.87 2.02
C ALA A 59 -5.89 12.52 3.33
N LEU A 60 -6.03 13.42 4.31
CA LEU A 60 -6.49 12.99 5.64
C LEU A 60 -8.00 13.08 5.89
N GLU A 61 -8.72 13.94 5.18
CA GLU A 61 -10.17 14.14 5.36
C GLU A 61 -11.00 13.62 4.17
N GLY A 62 -10.33 13.01 3.17
CA GLY A 62 -10.96 12.54 1.94
C GLY A 62 -11.81 11.29 2.16
N VAL A 63 -13.13 11.43 2.19
CA VAL A 63 -14.05 10.28 2.26
C VAL A 63 -14.09 9.55 0.91
N GLY A 64 -13.87 8.24 0.93
CA GLY A 64 -14.19 7.35 -0.20
C GLY A 64 -13.01 6.87 -1.05
N LEU A 65 -11.82 7.46 -0.92
CA LEU A 65 -10.64 7.00 -1.67
C LEU A 65 -10.29 5.55 -1.32
N THR A 66 -10.13 5.24 -0.02
CA THR A 66 -9.81 3.89 0.47
C THR A 66 -10.87 2.87 0.03
N ALA A 67 -12.16 3.24 0.07
CA ALA A 67 -13.25 2.37 -0.37
C ALA A 67 -13.20 2.09 -1.88
N ALA A 68 -12.95 3.12 -2.70
CA ALA A 68 -12.86 2.98 -4.15
C ALA A 68 -11.67 2.08 -4.55
N VAL A 69 -10.48 2.33 -4.00
CA VAL A 69 -9.27 1.56 -4.37
C VAL A 69 -9.30 0.13 -3.87
N SER A 70 -9.74 -0.10 -2.63
CA SER A 70 -9.89 -1.46 -2.08
C SER A 70 -10.98 -2.23 -2.80
N GLY A 71 -12.11 -1.59 -3.12
CA GLY A 71 -13.20 -2.21 -3.89
C GLY A 71 -12.77 -2.61 -5.29
N ALA A 72 -12.04 -1.75 -6.01
CA ALA A 72 -11.54 -2.07 -7.35
C ALA A 72 -10.55 -3.24 -7.36
N LEU A 73 -9.63 -3.29 -6.39
CA LEU A 73 -8.68 -4.39 -6.26
C LEU A 73 -9.37 -5.69 -5.81
N ALA A 74 -10.33 -5.60 -4.88
CA ALA A 74 -11.13 -6.74 -4.45
C ALA A 74 -11.96 -7.34 -5.60
N ALA A 75 -12.54 -6.50 -6.47
CA ALA A 75 -13.25 -6.96 -7.67
C ALA A 75 -12.34 -7.72 -8.66
N ALA A 76 -11.03 -7.41 -8.66
CA ALA A 76 -10.02 -8.17 -9.39
C ALA A 76 -9.45 -9.37 -8.59
N GLY A 77 -9.94 -9.61 -7.37
CA GLY A 77 -9.45 -10.65 -6.48
C GLY A 77 -8.02 -10.40 -5.96
N ILE A 78 -7.58 -9.14 -5.88
CA ILE A 78 -6.25 -8.73 -5.43
C ILE A 78 -6.34 -8.24 -3.99
N ALA A 79 -5.52 -8.80 -3.10
CA ALA A 79 -5.39 -8.31 -1.73
C ALA A 79 -4.86 -6.86 -1.70
N CYS A 80 -5.42 -6.02 -0.84
CA CYS A 80 -5.08 -4.61 -0.72
C CYS A 80 -4.83 -4.25 0.75
N ASN A 81 -3.56 -4.30 1.17
CA ASN A 81 -3.17 -3.94 2.52
C ASN A 81 -2.83 -2.44 2.54
N VAL A 82 -3.74 -1.62 3.07
CA VAL A 82 -3.64 -0.16 3.05
C VAL A 82 -2.85 0.33 4.27
N VAL A 83 -1.90 1.25 4.04
CA VAL A 83 -1.22 2.02 5.08
C VAL A 83 -1.39 3.50 4.73
N ALA A 84 -2.19 4.21 5.54
CA ALA A 84 -2.40 5.64 5.36
C ALA A 84 -1.22 6.43 5.92
N GLY A 85 -0.52 7.16 5.06
CA GLY A 85 0.50 8.13 5.45
C GLY A 85 -0.09 9.54 5.53
N PHE A 86 0.61 10.45 6.20
CA PHE A 86 0.17 11.85 6.29
C PHE A 86 -0.02 12.51 4.92
N HIS A 87 0.86 12.20 3.97
CA HIS A 87 0.82 12.78 2.62
C HIS A 87 0.10 11.90 1.61
N HIS A 88 0.29 10.58 1.69
CA HIS A 88 -0.15 9.63 0.68
C HIS A 88 -0.56 8.32 1.33
N ASP A 89 -1.52 7.64 0.71
CA ASP A 89 -1.83 6.25 1.04
C ASP A 89 -0.88 5.33 0.29
N HIS A 90 -0.53 4.22 0.95
CA HIS A 90 0.34 3.20 0.42
C HIS A 90 -0.39 1.86 0.42
N LEU A 91 -0.50 1.25 -0.75
CA LEU A 91 -1.14 -0.06 -0.92
C LEU A 91 -0.05 -1.11 -1.05
N PHE A 92 -0.11 -2.15 -0.23
CA PHE A 92 0.71 -3.34 -0.38
C PHE A 92 -0.13 -4.45 -1.01
N VAL A 93 0.29 -4.89 -2.18
CA VAL A 93 -0.39 -5.90 -3.01
C VAL A 93 0.55 -7.08 -3.26
N PRO A 94 0.07 -8.29 -3.57
CA PRO A 94 0.96 -9.43 -3.86
C PRO A 94 1.95 -9.12 -4.98
N TRP A 95 3.24 -9.39 -4.75
CA TRP A 95 4.33 -9.08 -5.66
C TRP A 95 4.08 -9.59 -7.08
N GLN A 96 3.57 -10.82 -7.20
CA GLN A 96 3.30 -11.46 -8.48
C GLN A 96 2.17 -10.80 -9.28
N ARG A 97 1.30 -10.02 -8.63
CA ARG A 97 0.16 -9.34 -9.25
C ARG A 97 0.29 -7.82 -9.25
N ARG A 98 1.47 -7.29 -8.91
CA ARG A 98 1.70 -5.84 -8.77
C ARG A 98 1.40 -5.00 -10.01
N GLU A 99 1.73 -5.52 -11.19
CA GLU A 99 1.47 -4.83 -12.47
C GLU A 99 -0.03 -4.84 -12.80
N GLU A 100 -0.71 -5.95 -12.51
CA GLU A 100 -2.16 -6.07 -12.65
C GLU A 100 -2.87 -5.08 -11.72
N ALA A 101 -2.44 -5.00 -10.46
CA ALA A 101 -2.95 -4.06 -9.48
C ALA A 101 -2.74 -2.61 -9.92
N LEU A 102 -1.54 -2.26 -10.41
CA LEU A 102 -1.25 -0.94 -10.96
C LEU A 102 -2.22 -0.60 -12.11
N ALA A 103 -2.42 -1.53 -13.04
CA ALA A 103 -3.32 -1.33 -14.17
C ALA A 103 -4.80 -1.15 -13.75
N VAL A 104 -5.26 -1.88 -12.72
CA VAL A 104 -6.60 -1.69 -12.13
C VAL A 104 -6.75 -0.27 -11.58
N LEU A 105 -5.77 0.21 -10.81
CA LEU A 105 -5.81 1.54 -10.20
C LEU A 105 -5.71 2.66 -11.24
N GLN A 106 -4.89 2.49 -12.28
CA GLN A 106 -4.81 3.43 -13.39
C GLN A 106 -6.15 3.56 -14.13
N ARG A 107 -6.83 2.43 -14.39
CA ARG A 107 -8.19 2.45 -14.99
C ARG A 107 -9.18 3.16 -14.07
N LEU A 108 -9.15 2.85 -12.77
CA LEU A 108 -10.02 3.50 -11.79
C LEU A 108 -9.86 5.02 -11.82
N SER A 109 -8.63 5.53 -11.87
CA SER A 109 -8.35 6.97 -11.96
C SER A 109 -8.83 7.61 -13.26
N GLN A 110 -8.95 6.86 -14.36
CA GLN A 110 -9.44 7.40 -15.64
C GLN A 110 -10.97 7.38 -15.73
N SER A 111 -11.63 6.56 -14.91
CA SER A 111 -13.08 6.35 -14.93
C SER A 111 -13.85 7.11 -13.85
N GLY A 112 -13.16 7.64 -12.84
CA GLY A 112 -13.73 8.48 -11.77
C GLY A 112 -13.48 9.95 -12.03
#